data_AF-A0A914B5G3-F1
#
_entry.id   AF-A0A914B5G3-F1
#
_cell.length_a   1.000
_cell.length_b   1.000
_cell.length_c   1.000
_cell.angle_alpha   90.00
_cell.angle_beta   90.00
_cell.angle_gamma   90.00
#
_symmetry.space_group_name_H-M   'P 1'
#
loop_
_entity.id
_entity.type
_entity.pdbx_description
1 polymer ?
#
loop_
_entity_poly.entity_id
_entity_poly.type
_entity_poly.pdbx_seq_one_letter_code
_entity_poly.pdbx_strand_id
1 'polypeptide(L)'
;MNRITMDLSRMRYLFVGLCLLGLAVDFCDAGRRRGRVCPVECSCYRGTVDCLNRGLQYVPVNIPSNTERLNLDGNNITKIRKGDFDNLRRLRVLQLTNNQIISIERGAFSDLRSVERMRLDGNQLQSLPELVFSSMDSLFRL
;
A
#
# COMPACT_ATOMS: atom_id res chain seq x y z
N MET A 1 -45.21 -2.82 -21.88
CA MET A 1 -44.09 -1.99 -22.39
C MET A 1 -44.22 -0.61 -21.79
N ASN A 2 -43.26 -0.21 -20.95
CA ASN A 2 -42.81 1.16 -20.66
C ASN A 2 -41.77 1.07 -19.53
N ARG A 3 -40.49 0.92 -19.89
CA ARG A 3 -39.38 0.95 -18.92
C ARG A 3 -39.11 2.42 -18.60
N ILE A 4 -39.50 2.83 -17.39
CA ILE A 4 -39.12 4.11 -16.80
C ILE A 4 -37.64 4.01 -16.45
N THR A 5 -36.78 4.73 -17.15
CA THR A 5 -35.38 4.91 -16.78
C THR A 5 -35.30 5.85 -15.58
N MET A 6 -35.13 5.29 -14.38
CA MET A 6 -34.92 6.08 -13.15
C MET A 6 -33.50 6.65 -13.12
N ASP A 7 -33.40 7.98 -13.14
CA ASP A 7 -32.16 8.75 -13.01
C ASP A 7 -31.61 8.68 -11.57
N LEU A 8 -30.43 8.07 -11.42
CA LEU A 8 -29.72 7.85 -10.16
C LEU A 8 -29.27 9.15 -9.46
N SER A 9 -29.29 10.28 -10.16
CA SER A 9 -28.79 11.57 -9.68
C SER A 9 -29.73 12.24 -8.67
N ARG A 10 -31.02 11.88 -8.68
CA ARG A 10 -32.05 12.45 -7.80
C ARG A 10 -32.22 11.70 -6.47
N MET A 11 -31.74 10.45 -6.37
CA MET A 11 -31.75 9.70 -5.09
C MET A 11 -30.73 10.23 -4.07
N ARG A 12 -29.65 10.89 -4.51
CA ARG A 12 -28.60 11.41 -3.59
C ARG A 12 -29.11 12.44 -2.59
N TYR A 13 -30.09 13.27 -2.96
CA TYR A 13 -30.57 14.36 -2.11
C TYR A 13 -31.52 13.89 -1.01
N LEU A 14 -32.21 12.76 -1.20
CA LEU A 14 -33.14 12.22 -0.20
C LEU A 14 -32.38 11.66 1.02
N PHE A 15 -31.18 11.10 0.81
CA PHE A 15 -30.38 10.49 1.87
C PHE A 15 -29.54 11.50 2.68
N VAL A 16 -29.18 12.65 2.11
CA VAL A 16 -28.44 13.70 2.85
C VAL A 16 -29.30 14.33 3.95
N GLY A 17 -30.63 14.42 3.75
CA GLY A 17 -31.57 14.96 4.74
C GLY A 17 -31.70 14.10 6.01
N LEU A 18 -31.42 12.80 5.94
CA LEU A 18 -31.53 11.87 7.07
C LEU A 18 -30.35 11.95 8.05
N CYS A 19 -29.20 12.48 7.63
CA CYS A 19 -28.04 12.66 8.52
C CYS A 19 -28.27 13.73 9.61
N LEU A 20 -29.16 14.71 9.39
CA LEU A 20 -29.43 15.79 10.36
C LEU A 20 -30.43 15.38 11.47
N LEU A 21 -31.08 14.22 11.35
CA LEU A 21 -32.08 13.74 12.31
C LEU A 21 -31.53 12.67 13.28
N GLY A 22 -30.25 12.32 13.21
CA GLY A 22 -29.57 11.49 14.22
C GLY A 22 -30.03 10.02 14.30
N LEU A 23 -30.82 9.53 13.34
CA LEU A 23 -31.37 8.16 13.37
C LEU A 23 -30.59 7.14 12.52
N ALA A 24 -29.51 7.55 11.85
CA ALA A 24 -28.61 6.65 11.15
C ALA A 24 -27.17 7.16 11.22
N VAL A 25 -26.39 6.65 12.17
CA VAL A 25 -24.95 6.93 12.31
C VAL A 25 -24.09 6.32 11.19
N ASP A 26 -24.70 5.63 10.22
CA ASP A 26 -23.96 4.92 9.16
C ASP A 26 -23.85 5.67 7.82
N PHE A 27 -24.36 6.91 7.69
CA PHE A 27 -24.42 7.60 6.39
C PHE A 27 -23.65 8.93 6.27
N CYS A 28 -22.88 9.32 7.29
CA CYS A 28 -21.91 10.41 7.13
C CYS A 28 -20.64 10.02 6.35
N ASP A 29 -20.48 8.76 5.91
CA ASP A 29 -19.38 8.36 5.01
C ASP A 29 -19.82 8.13 3.55
N ALA A 30 -20.94 8.75 3.13
CA ALA A 30 -21.35 8.79 1.72
C ALA A 30 -20.49 9.73 0.84
N GLY A 31 -19.25 10.01 1.28
CA GLY A 31 -18.19 10.67 0.53
C GLY A 31 -17.12 9.72 -0.02
N ARG A 32 -17.28 8.39 0.15
CA ARG A 32 -16.30 7.40 -0.34
C ARG A 32 -16.38 7.26 -1.87
N ARG A 33 -15.77 8.24 -2.54
CA ARG A 33 -15.38 8.19 -3.95
C ARG A 33 -14.76 6.81 -4.20
N ARG A 34 -15.13 6.15 -5.31
CA ARG A 34 -14.38 5.01 -5.88
C ARG A 34 -12.89 5.38 -5.88
N GLY A 35 -12.15 4.90 -4.90
CA GLY A 35 -10.89 5.53 -4.50
C GLY A 35 -9.96 4.49 -3.90
N ARG A 36 -8.85 4.26 -4.62
CA ARG A 36 -7.64 3.52 -4.26
C ARG A 36 -7.65 2.94 -2.84
N VAL A 37 -7.79 1.62 -2.76
CA VAL A 37 -7.67 0.87 -1.51
C VAL A 37 -6.30 1.15 -0.92
N CYS A 38 -6.27 1.83 0.22
CA CYS A 38 -5.07 2.02 1.04
C CYS A 38 -5.09 0.95 2.14
N PRO A 39 -3.94 0.39 2.56
CA PRO A 39 -3.89 -0.46 3.75
C PRO A 39 -4.43 0.28 4.97
N VAL A 40 -5.20 -0.39 5.82
CA VAL A 40 -5.93 0.25 6.95
C VAL A 40 -4.98 0.77 8.02
N GLU A 41 -3.80 0.17 8.12
CA GLU A 41 -2.73 0.55 9.04
C GLU A 41 -1.87 1.70 8.49
N CYS A 42 -2.09 2.16 7.26
CA CYS A 42 -1.21 3.09 6.57
C CYS A 42 -1.94 4.34 6.07
N SER A 43 -1.16 5.38 5.79
CA SER A 43 -1.63 6.63 5.22
C SER A 43 -1.19 6.73 3.76
N CYS A 44 -2.13 6.85 2.82
CA CYS A 44 -1.82 6.97 1.40
C CYS A 44 -2.10 8.38 0.88
N TYR A 45 -1.10 9.03 0.29
CA TYR A 45 -1.24 10.36 -0.31
C TYR A 45 -0.31 10.53 -1.52
N ARG A 46 -0.86 11.00 -2.65
CA ARG A 46 -0.09 11.34 -3.86
C ARG A 46 0.97 10.29 -4.28
N GLY A 47 0.61 9.00 -4.25
CA GLY A 47 1.51 7.91 -4.62
C GLY A 47 2.55 7.56 -3.55
N THR A 48 2.45 8.12 -2.36
CA THR A 48 3.20 7.71 -1.18
C THR A 48 2.30 6.87 -0.27
N VAL A 49 2.83 5.76 0.24
CA VAL A 49 2.20 4.91 1.24
C VAL A 49 3.10 4.94 2.47
N ASP A 50 2.58 5.50 3.55
CA ASP A 50 3.32 5.69 4.80
C ASP A 50 2.75 4.79 5.91
N CYS A 51 3.59 3.86 6.34
CA CYS A 51 3.29 2.84 7.36
C CYS A 51 4.31 2.89 8.51
N LEU A 52 4.93 4.06 8.74
CA LEU A 52 5.95 4.27 9.77
C LEU A 52 5.46 3.88 11.17
N ASN A 53 6.28 3.15 11.93
CA ASN A 53 6.08 2.86 13.37
C ASN A 53 4.69 2.29 13.71
N ARG A 54 4.17 1.38 12.86
CA ARG A 54 2.86 0.77 13.05
C ARG A 54 2.93 -0.62 13.70
N GLY A 55 4.13 -1.08 14.07
CA GLY A 55 4.34 -2.40 14.67
C GLY A 55 4.01 -3.56 13.73
N LEU A 56 4.08 -3.33 12.41
CA LEU A 56 3.73 -4.33 11.40
C LEU A 56 4.69 -5.51 11.48
N GLN A 57 4.13 -6.73 11.52
CA GLN A 57 4.92 -7.97 11.52
C GLN A 57 5.19 -8.50 10.11
N TYR A 58 4.47 -7.97 9.12
CA TYR A 58 4.51 -8.35 7.71
C TYR A 58 4.24 -7.13 6.83
N VAL A 59 4.64 -7.20 5.57
CA VAL A 59 4.31 -6.17 4.58
C VAL A 59 2.78 -6.12 4.42
N PRO A 60 2.13 -4.94 4.49
CA PRO A 60 0.69 -4.84 4.44
C PRO A 60 0.15 -5.23 3.06
N VAL A 61 -0.99 -5.90 3.02
CA VAL A 61 -1.67 -6.25 1.77
C VAL A 61 -2.37 -5.02 1.18
N ASN A 62 -2.66 -5.07 -0.12
CA ASN A 62 -3.38 -4.02 -0.85
C ASN A 62 -2.63 -2.68 -0.97
N ILE A 63 -1.31 -2.71 -1.12
CA ILE A 63 -0.54 -1.52 -1.48
C ILE A 63 -0.96 -1.10 -2.91
N PRO A 64 -1.37 0.17 -3.14
CA PRO A 64 -1.74 0.63 -4.48
C PRO A 64 -0.61 0.44 -5.50
N SER A 65 -0.91 -0.10 -6.68
CA SER A 65 0.08 -0.30 -7.76
C SER A 65 0.67 1.01 -8.32
N ASN A 66 0.00 2.14 -8.06
CA ASN A 66 0.48 3.47 -8.43
C ASN A 66 1.41 4.11 -7.37
N THR A 67 1.86 3.33 -6.39
CA THR A 67 2.78 3.79 -5.34
C THR A 67 4.18 4.02 -5.92
N GLU A 68 4.74 5.18 -5.64
CA GLU A 68 6.09 5.61 -6.01
C GLU A 68 7.04 5.59 -4.80
N ARG A 69 6.49 5.75 -3.58
CA ARG A 69 7.25 5.71 -2.32
C ARG A 69 6.52 4.88 -1.29
N LEU A 70 7.20 3.88 -0.74
CA LEU A 70 6.67 3.02 0.31
C LEU A 70 7.59 3.13 1.53
N ASN A 71 7.02 3.60 2.64
CA ASN A 71 7.70 3.73 3.91
C ASN A 71 7.18 2.68 4.90
N LEU A 72 8.03 1.71 5.23
CA LEU A 72 7.79 0.66 6.21
C LEU A 72 8.81 0.73 7.36
N ASP A 73 9.47 1.87 7.53
CA ASP A 73 10.48 2.07 8.57
C ASP A 73 9.89 1.86 9.99
N GLY A 74 10.72 1.36 10.90
CA GLY A 74 10.39 1.23 12.33
C GLY A 74 9.26 0.24 12.62
N ASN A 75 9.16 -0.82 11.84
CA ASN A 75 8.19 -1.91 12.06
C ASN A 75 8.90 -3.18 12.58
N ASN A 76 8.14 -4.25 12.77
CA ASN A 76 8.62 -5.54 13.27
C ASN A 76 8.61 -6.60 12.17
N ILE A 77 8.86 -6.21 10.91
CA ILE A 77 8.81 -7.12 9.77
C ILE A 77 10.00 -8.07 9.87
N THR A 78 9.73 -9.37 9.86
CA THR A 78 10.77 -10.41 10.04
C THR A 78 11.17 -11.12 8.74
N LYS A 79 10.27 -11.16 7.76
CA LYS A 79 10.48 -11.84 6.49
C LYS A 79 9.84 -11.04 5.37
N ILE A 80 10.52 -10.96 4.24
CA ILE A 80 9.95 -10.47 2.99
C ILE A 80 9.68 -11.68 2.11
N ARG A 81 8.41 -11.89 1.77
CA ARG A 81 7.94 -13.00 0.96
C ARG A 81 7.83 -12.63 -0.50
N LYS A 82 7.87 -13.64 -1.36
CA LYS A 82 7.45 -13.48 -2.75
C LYS A 82 5.97 -13.09 -2.76
N GLY A 83 5.63 -12.02 -3.47
CA GLY A 83 4.27 -11.49 -3.50
C GLY A 83 4.07 -10.18 -2.72
N ASP A 84 4.91 -9.90 -1.71
CA ASP A 84 4.74 -8.74 -0.83
C ASP A 84 4.79 -7.40 -1.58
N PHE A 85 5.51 -7.37 -2.71
CA PHE A 85 5.67 -6.18 -3.55
C PHE A 85 5.17 -6.36 -4.99
N ASP A 86 4.26 -7.31 -5.21
CA ASP A 86 3.72 -7.58 -6.53
C ASP A 86 3.01 -6.35 -7.12
N ASN A 87 3.16 -6.16 -8.43
CA ASN A 87 2.57 -5.05 -9.19
C ASN A 87 3.03 -3.64 -8.76
N LEU A 88 4.02 -3.50 -7.89
CA LEU A 88 4.61 -2.21 -7.49
C LEU A 88 5.67 -1.71 -8.49
N ARG A 89 5.37 -1.82 -9.79
CA ARG A 89 6.32 -1.50 -10.88
C ARG A 89 6.72 -0.03 -10.94
N ARG A 90 5.94 0.86 -10.31
CA ARG A 90 6.20 2.32 -10.26
C ARG A 90 6.95 2.74 -9.00
N LEU A 91 7.26 1.80 -8.10
CA LEU A 91 7.93 2.10 -6.86
C LEU A 91 9.36 2.57 -7.17
N ARG A 92 9.73 3.73 -6.63
CA ARG A 92 11.07 4.33 -6.78
C ARG A 92 11.84 4.31 -5.47
N VAL A 93 11.14 4.41 -4.35
CA VAL A 93 11.75 4.44 -3.01
C VAL A 93 11.07 3.40 -2.13
N LEU A 94 11.87 2.49 -1.58
CA LEU A 94 11.44 1.50 -0.60
C LEU A 94 12.26 1.65 0.68
N GLN A 95 11.61 1.98 1.79
CA GLN A 95 12.25 2.15 3.09
C GLN A 95 11.80 1.03 4.03
N LEU A 96 12.76 0.24 4.51
CA LEU A 96 12.57 -0.90 5.43
C LEU A 96 13.54 -0.80 6.62
N THR A 97 13.98 0.41 6.94
CA THR A 97 14.95 0.72 7.99
C THR A 97 14.40 0.34 9.35
N ASN A 98 15.25 -0.13 10.26
CA ASN A 98 14.88 -0.49 11.63
C ASN A 98 13.69 -1.46 11.68
N ASN A 99 13.80 -2.55 10.93
CA ASN A 99 12.92 -3.70 11.02
C ASN A 99 13.68 -4.89 11.62
N GLN A 100 13.08 -6.07 11.62
CA GLN A 100 13.69 -7.30 12.15
C GLN A 100 13.89 -8.32 11.02
N ILE A 101 14.14 -7.88 9.79
CA ILE A 101 14.15 -8.76 8.63
C ILE A 101 15.33 -9.71 8.71
N ILE A 102 15.05 -11.01 8.77
CA ILE A 102 16.04 -12.09 8.86
C ILE A 102 16.29 -12.69 7.47
N SER A 103 15.24 -12.79 6.65
CA SER A 103 15.29 -13.46 5.35
C SER A 103 14.41 -12.77 4.31
N ILE A 104 14.89 -12.76 3.07
CA ILE A 104 14.15 -12.33 1.88
C ILE A 104 14.00 -13.54 0.97
N GLU A 105 12.78 -13.81 0.50
CA GLU A 105 12.53 -14.93 -0.41
C GLU A 105 13.05 -14.65 -1.83
N ARG A 106 13.44 -15.70 -2.55
CA ARG A 106 13.87 -15.59 -3.94
C ARG A 106 12.74 -15.01 -4.80
N GLY A 107 13.04 -13.93 -5.51
CA GLY A 107 12.07 -13.24 -6.37
C GLY A 107 11.14 -12.29 -5.63
N ALA A 108 11.34 -12.02 -4.33
CA ALA A 108 10.54 -11.03 -3.60
C ALA A 108 10.55 -9.62 -4.22
N PHE A 109 11.61 -9.27 -4.97
CA PHE A 109 11.75 -7.98 -5.64
C PHE A 109 11.56 -8.04 -7.16
N SER A 110 11.05 -9.15 -7.73
CA SER A 110 11.01 -9.36 -9.18
C SER A 110 10.24 -8.30 -9.99
N ASP A 111 9.27 -7.65 -9.35
CA ASP A 111 8.42 -6.62 -9.95
C ASP A 111 8.91 -5.18 -9.69
N LEU A 112 9.94 -5.00 -8.85
CA LEU A 112 10.46 -3.70 -8.41
C LEU A 112 11.42 -3.06 -9.42
N ARG A 113 11.01 -3.00 -10.69
CA ARG A 113 11.88 -2.59 -11.81
C ARG A 113 12.34 -1.13 -11.79
N SER A 114 11.55 -0.25 -11.18
CA SER A 114 11.82 1.19 -11.12
C SER A 114 12.39 1.66 -9.78
N VAL A 115 12.73 0.74 -8.87
CA VAL A 115 13.28 1.14 -7.57
C VAL A 115 14.68 1.69 -7.77
N GLU A 116 14.84 2.92 -7.30
CA GLU A 116 16.07 3.71 -7.38
C GLU A 116 16.83 3.70 -6.06
N ARG A 117 16.07 3.70 -4.95
CA ARG A 117 16.58 3.74 -3.60
C ARG A 117 15.88 2.71 -2.74
N MET A 118 16.65 1.78 -2.19
CA MET A 118 16.22 0.85 -1.16
C MET A 118 17.00 1.15 0.12
N ARG A 119 16.38 0.98 1.28
CA ARG A 119 17.07 1.03 2.58
C ARG A 119 16.71 -0.20 3.39
N LEU A 120 17.73 -0.94 3.80
CA LEU A 120 17.61 -2.14 4.64
C LEU A 120 18.41 -2.01 5.95
N ASP A 121 18.86 -0.81 6.31
CA ASP A 121 19.66 -0.59 7.51
C ASP A 121 18.91 -0.99 8.79
N GLY A 122 19.64 -1.45 9.80
CA GLY A 122 19.05 -1.80 11.10
C GLY A 122 18.14 -3.04 11.03
N ASN A 123 18.41 -3.97 10.12
CA ASN A 123 17.78 -5.30 10.04
C ASN A 123 18.73 -6.41 10.52
N GLN A 124 18.27 -7.66 10.48
CA GLN A 124 18.99 -8.86 10.94
C GLN A 124 19.32 -9.81 9.78
N LEU A 125 19.52 -9.25 8.58
CA LEU A 125 19.80 -10.01 7.37
C LEU A 125 21.15 -10.71 7.51
N GLN A 126 21.15 -12.04 7.49
CA GLN A 126 22.38 -12.84 7.50
C GLN A 126 22.95 -13.02 6.09
N SER A 127 22.08 -13.16 5.11
CA SER A 127 22.43 -13.32 3.70
C SER A 127 21.29 -12.85 2.81
N LEU A 128 21.64 -12.56 1.56
CA LEU A 128 20.68 -12.25 0.51
C LEU A 128 20.64 -13.42 -0.48
N PRO A 129 19.47 -13.81 -0.99
CA PRO A 129 19.39 -14.79 -2.07
C PRO A 129 20.20 -14.33 -3.29
N GLU A 130 20.80 -15.28 -3.99
CA GLU A 130 21.40 -14.98 -5.29
C GLU A 130 20.39 -14.34 -6.23
N LEU A 131 20.85 -13.33 -6.97
CA LEU A 131 20.07 -12.62 -7.98
C LEU A 131 18.84 -11.89 -7.42
N VAL A 132 18.76 -11.61 -6.11
CA VAL A 132 17.61 -10.93 -5.49
C VAL A 132 17.35 -9.54 -6.09
N PHE A 133 18.40 -8.86 -6.57
CA PHE A 133 18.32 -7.54 -7.21
C PHE A 133 18.39 -7.59 -8.74
N SER A 134 18.37 -8.78 -9.36
CA SER A 134 18.58 -8.95 -10.81
C SER A 134 17.53 -8.27 -11.71
N SER A 135 16.40 -7.87 -11.14
CA SER A 135 15.29 -7.19 -11.82
C SER A 135 15.21 -5.70 -11.55
N MET A 136 16.10 -5.17 -10.70
CA MET A 136 16.08 -3.77 -10.24
C MET A 136 17.08 -2.93 -11.05
N ASP A 137 16.79 -2.78 -12.35
CA ASP A 137 17.70 -2.13 -13.32
C ASP A 137 18.01 -0.66 -12.98
N SER A 138 17.14 -0.01 -12.21
CA SER A 138 17.27 1.40 -11.82
C SER A 138 17.94 1.61 -10.46
N LEU A 139 18.34 0.54 -9.76
CA LEU A 139 18.86 0.65 -8.40
C LEU A 139 20.27 1.23 -8.42
N PHE A 140 20.42 2.44 -7.88
CA PHE A 140 21.72 3.09 -7.73
C PHE A 140 22.11 3.32 -6.27
N ARG A 141 21.21 3.06 -5.31
CA ARG A 141 21.48 3.18 -3.88
C ARG A 141 20.75 2.11 -3.05
N LEU A 142 21.54 1.37 -2.29
CA LEU A 142 21.12 0.35 -1.32
C LEU A 142 21.51 0.76 0.11
#